data_AF-A0A0K2LFH7-F1
#
_entry.id   AF-A0A0K2LFH7-F1
#
_cell.length_a   1.000
_cell.length_b   1.000
_cell.length_c   1.000
_cell.angle_alpha   90.00
_cell.angle_beta   90.00
_cell.angle_gamma   90.00
#
_symmetry.space_group_name_H-M   'P 1'
#
loop_
_entity.id
_entity.type
_entity.pdbx_description
1 polymer ?
#
loop_
_entity_poly.entity_id
_entity_poly.type
_entity_poly.pdbx_seq_one_letter_code
_entity_poly.pdbx_strand_id
1 'polypeptide(L)' 'MEYLKKRMKFILIMIFSVAIIAFVQFEIHFDSNISLKKVGFMMTILQAAAGGYGLYGLVQFFRVK' A
#
# COMPACT_ATOMS: atom_id res chain seq x y z
N MET A 1 -4.25 20.99 17.48
CA MET A 1 -5.13 19.90 17.01
C MET A 1 -5.08 19.64 15.51
N GLU A 2 -4.84 20.64 14.64
CA GLU A 2 -4.74 20.43 13.19
C GLU A 2 -3.52 19.60 12.75
N TYR A 3 -2.38 19.80 13.41
CA TYR A 3 -1.14 19.05 13.14
C TYR A 3 -1.31 17.53 13.34
N LEU A 4 -1.89 17.13 14.48
CA LEU A 4 -2.20 15.73 14.78
C LEU A 4 -3.18 15.12 13.76
N LYS A 5 -4.21 15.87 13.34
CA LYS A 5 -5.15 15.44 12.29
C LYS A 5 -4.46 15.21 10.94
N LYS A 6 -3.51 16.07 10.55
CA LYS A 6 -2.72 15.87 9.33
C LYS A 6 -1.88 14.60 9.41
N ARG A 7 -1.17 14.38 10.53
CA ARG A 7 -0.33 13.17 10.74
C ARG A 7 -1.14 11.88 10.76
N MET A 8 -2.30 11.86 11.40
CA MET A 8 -3.20 10.70 11.39
C MET A 8 -3.63 10.26 9.99
N LYS A 9 -3.88 11.21 9.07
CA LYS A 9 -4.22 10.87 7.68
C LYS A 9 -3.09 10.15 6.97
N PHE A 10 -1.83 10.54 7.21
CA PHE A 10 -0.68 9.86 6.62
C PHE A 10 -0.41 8.48 7.24
N ILE A 11 -0.65 8.33 8.54
CA ILE A 11 -0.61 7.02 9.20
C ILE A 11 -1.67 6.10 8.60
N LEU A 12 -2.89 6.59 8.37
CA LEU A 12 -3.95 5.81 7.73
C LEU A 12 -3.54 5.34 6.33
N ILE A 13 -2.92 6.22 5.52
CA ILE A 13 -2.41 5.89 4.19
C ILE A 13 -1.32 4.81 4.27
N MET A 14 -0.41 4.89 5.25
CA MET A 14 0.62 3.87 5.45
C MET A 14 0.02 2.51 5.82
N ILE A 15 -0.90 2.47 6.79
CA ILE A 15 -1.55 1.22 7.21
C ILE A 15 -2.33 0.59 6.04
N PHE A 16 -3.06 1.42 5.28
CA PHE A 16 -3.81 0.97 4.12
C PHE A 16 -2.91 0.42 3.02
N SER A 17 -1.77 1.08 2.76
CA SER A 17 -0.76 0.61 1.81
C SER A 17 -0.18 -0.75 2.21
N VAL A 18 0.21 -0.92 3.48
CA VAL A 18 0.75 -2.19 4.00
C VAL A 18 -0.30 -3.31 3.90
N ALA A 19 -1.56 -3.03 4.23
CA ALA A 19 -2.64 -4.01 4.14
C ALA A 19 -2.85 -4.50 2.70
N ILE A 20 -2.85 -3.60 1.70
CA ILE A 20 -2.97 -3.98 0.30
C ILE A 20 -1.76 -4.79 -0.17
N ILE A 21 -0.54 -4.40 0.20
CA ILE A 21 0.67 -5.15 -0.19
C ILE A 21 0.65 -6.56 0.40
N ALA A 22 0.25 -6.70 1.66
CA ALA A 22 0.13 -8.00 2.33
C ALA A 22 -0.96 -8.87 1.69
N PHE A 23 -2.10 -8.28 1.33
CA PHE A 23 -3.19 -8.98 0.62
C PHE A 23 -2.74 -9.46 -0.76
N VAL A 24 -2.08 -8.60 -1.52
CA VAL A 24 -1.53 -8.94 -2.84
C VAL A 24 -0.49 -10.06 -2.74
N GLN A 25 0.42 -9.98 -1.76
CA GLN A 25 1.40 -11.04 -1.53
C GLN A 25 0.72 -12.36 -1.15
N PHE A 26 -0.30 -12.32 -0.29
CA PHE A 26 -1.04 -13.50 0.12
C PHE A 26 -1.71 -14.19 -1.07
N GLU A 27 -2.43 -13.43 -1.92
CA GLU A 27 -3.05 -13.98 -3.13
C GLU A 27 -2.02 -14.58 -4.10
N ILE A 28 -0.89 -13.91 -4.32
CA ILE A 28 0.16 -14.42 -5.22
C ILE A 28 0.83 -15.69 -4.67
N HIS A 29 1.01 -15.82 -3.35
CA HIS A 29 1.71 -16.95 -2.74
C HIS A 29 0.82 -18.16 -2.47
N PHE A 30 -0.45 -17.97 -2.13
CA PHE A 30 -1.34 -19.05 -1.69
C PHE A 30 -2.34 -19.49 -2.76
N ASP A 31 -2.62 -18.69 -3.79
CA ASP A 31 -3.55 -19.08 -4.84
C ASP A 31 -2.82 -19.53 -6.12
N SER A 32 -2.63 -20.84 -6.24
CA SER A 32 -2.01 -21.48 -7.40
C SER A 32 -2.94 -21.63 -8.61
N ASN A 33 -4.21 -21.23 -8.51
CA ASN A 33 -5.24 -21.48 -9.52
C ASN A 33 -5.66 -20.22 -10.32
N ILE A 34 -5.07 -19.08 -10.00
CA ILE A 34 -5.30 -17.83 -10.72
C ILE A 34 -4.51 -17.86 -12.03
N SER A 35 -5.14 -17.44 -13.13
CA SER A 35 -4.47 -17.17 -14.41
C SER A 35 -3.38 -16.09 -14.23
N LEU A 36 -2.17 -16.54 -13.87
CA LEU A 36 -1.03 -15.74 -13.42
C LEU A 36 -0.68 -14.59 -14.38
N LYS A 37 -0.94 -14.76 -15.67
CA LYS A 37 -0.58 -13.75 -16.68
C LYS A 37 -1.35 -12.45 -16.56
N LYS A 38 -2.66 -12.48 -16.24
CA LYS A 38 -3.49 -11.26 -16.25
C LYS A 38 -3.69 -10.71 -14.84
N VAL A 39 -4.00 -11.59 -13.88
CA VAL A 39 -4.21 -11.20 -12.49
C VAL A 39 -2.88 -10.92 -11.79
N GLY A 40 -1.83 -11.70 -12.06
CA GLY A 40 -0.48 -11.44 -11.51
C GLY A 40 0.09 -10.10 -11.97
N PHE A 41 -0.14 -9.71 -13.23
CA PHE A 41 0.28 -8.39 -13.73
C PHE A 41 -0.49 -7.24 -13.06
N MET A 42 -1.82 -7.35 -12.92
CA MET A 42 -2.63 -6.35 -12.20
C MET A 42 -2.25 -6.26 -10.72
N MET A 43 -2.04 -7.40 -10.06
CA MET A 43 -1.59 -7.48 -8.66
C MET A 43 -0.21 -6.84 -8.49
N THR A 44 0.72 -7.07 -9.42
CA THR A 44 2.07 -6.46 -9.36
C THR A 44 2.02 -4.94 -9.53
N ILE A 45 1.18 -4.44 -10.45
CA ILE A 45 0.94 -2.99 -10.59
C ILE A 45 0.30 -2.42 -9.33
N LEU A 46 -0.68 -3.12 -8.76
CA LEU A 46 -1.34 -2.71 -7.51
C LEU A 46 -0.35 -2.65 -6.35
N GLN A 47 0.54 -3.64 -6.23
CA GLN A 47 1.60 -3.67 -5.22
C GLN A 47 2.59 -2.51 -5.39
N ALA A 48 3.03 -2.23 -6.63
CA ALA A 48 3.93 -1.12 -6.92
C ALA A 48 3.27 0.24 -6.64
N ALA A 49 2.01 0.41 -7.03
CA ALA A 49 1.24 1.62 -6.75
C ALA A 49 1.05 1.81 -5.24
N ALA A 50 0.63 0.77 -4.52
CA ALA A 50 0.47 0.79 -3.07
C ALA A 50 1.79 1.11 -2.37
N GLY A 51 2.91 0.53 -2.82
CA GLY A 51 4.25 0.84 -2.31
C GLY A 51 4.63 2.30 -2.51
N GLY A 52 4.34 2.87 -3.68
CA GLY A 52 4.55 4.30 -3.97
C GLY A 52 3.73 5.21 -3.06
N TYR A 53 2.44 4.90 -2.85
CA TYR A 53 1.59 5.65 -1.91
C TYR A 53 2.03 5.50 -0.45
N GLY A 54 2.52 4.32 -0.06
CA GLY A 54 3.09 4.07 1.26
C GLY A 54 4.32 4.93 1.51
N LEU A 55 5.27 4.95 0.57
CA LEU A 55 6.47 5.81 0.63
C LEU A 55 6.12 7.30 0.65
N TYR A 56 5.15 7.73 -0.16
CA TYR A 56 4.65 9.11 -0.13
C TYR A 56 4.08 9.49 1.24
N GLY A 57 3.27 8.61 1.84
CA GLY A 57 2.73 8.80 3.19
C GLY A 57 3.84 8.89 4.24
N LEU A 58 4.88 8.06 4.12
CA LEU A 58 6.06 8.04 4.98
C LEU A 58 6.84 9.38 4.90
N VAL A 59 7.16 9.83 3.69
CA VAL A 59 7.89 11.10 3.48
C VAL A 59 7.09 12.29 3.98
N GLN A 60 5.80 12.36 3.67
CA GLN A 60 4.92 13.44 4.15
C GLN A 60 4.77 13.43 5.67
N PHE A 61 4.72 12.26 6.30
CA PHE A 61 4.65 12.15 7.75
C PHE A 61 5.84 12.80 8.45
N PHE A 62 7.06 12.60 7.93
CA PHE A 62 8.28 13.23 8.45
C PHE A 62 8.45 14.69 8.02
N ARG A 63 7.87 15.08 6.87
CA ARG A 63 7.96 16.45 6.35
C ARG A 63 7.03 17.44 7.05
N VAL A 64 5.90 16.97 7.57
CA VAL A 64 4.93 17.80 8.30
C VAL A 64 5.53 18.19 9.66
N LYS A 65 5.95 19.47 9.77
CA LYS A 65 6.32 20.19 11.00
C LYS A 65 5.13 20.91 11.60
#